data_AF-A0A518HVP2-F1
#
_entry.id   AF-A0A518HVP2-F1
#
_cell.length_a   1.000
_cell.length_b   1.000
_cell.length_c   1.000
_cell.angle_alpha   90.00
_cell.angle_beta   90.00
_cell.angle_gamma   90.00
#
_symmetry.space_group_name_H-M   'P 1'
#
loop_
_entity.id
_entity.type
_entity.pdbx_description
1 polymer ?
#
loop_
_entity_poly.entity_id
_entity_poly.type
_entity_poly.pdbx_seq_one_letter_code
_entity_poly.pdbx_strand_id
1 'polypeptide(L)'
;MSTSDVRNIDSLQRLRTGVLSMADSWEKTLQEIRISIHRADQYFGDEVPRYWRHQTELAERELTEAKDNLQQKQSSARAGDRVSALEAQKRVAAAKARLDLCRDRYRTAKSLAIEIRHQCDELLGPLADMTEHSDNLLPAAALKLGTLLEWLHRYADAAQLPVSPDEAFASPTGPPSDPPPDPPASDAP
;
A
#
# COMPACT_ATOMS: atom_id res chain seq x y z
N MET A 1 -27.86 13.75 34.00
CA MET A 1 -26.97 12.59 33.78
C MET A 1 -26.96 12.30 32.30
N SER A 2 -25.78 12.12 31.69
CA SER A 2 -25.69 11.92 30.24
C SER A 2 -25.94 10.45 29.91
N THR A 3 -27.13 10.13 29.42
CA THR A 3 -27.47 8.79 28.93
C THR A 3 -26.75 8.56 27.61
N SER A 4 -25.58 7.90 27.66
CA SER A 4 -24.88 7.45 26.45
C SER A 4 -25.76 6.48 25.68
N ASP A 5 -26.37 6.98 24.61
CA ASP A 5 -27.30 6.25 23.76
C ASP A 5 -26.50 5.25 22.91
N VAL A 6 -26.34 4.00 23.40
CA VAL A 6 -25.58 2.91 22.74
C VAL A 6 -26.39 2.36 21.55
N ARG A 7 -26.76 3.24 20.62
CA ARG A 7 -27.79 3.02 19.60
C ARG A 7 -27.38 2.16 18.41
N ASN A 8 -26.15 1.66 18.35
CA ASN A 8 -25.71 0.82 17.24
C ASN A 8 -24.51 -0.08 17.59
N ILE A 9 -24.76 -1.11 18.40
CA ILE A 9 -23.81 -2.22 18.60
C ILE A 9 -23.44 -2.85 17.24
N ASP A 10 -24.40 -2.95 16.31
CA ASP A 10 -24.17 -3.45 14.94
C ASP A 10 -23.18 -2.59 14.13
N SER A 11 -23.07 -1.28 14.38
CA SER A 11 -22.08 -0.42 13.73
C SER A 11 -20.67 -0.71 14.24
N LEU A 12 -20.52 -1.00 15.53
CA LEU A 12 -19.23 -1.42 16.11
C LEU A 12 -18.83 -2.82 15.62
N GLN A 13 -19.79 -3.73 15.48
CA GLN A 13 -19.54 -5.05 14.88
C GLN A 13 -19.17 -4.93 13.39
N ARG A 14 -19.87 -4.08 12.61
CA ARG A 14 -19.51 -3.76 11.23
C ARG A 14 -18.12 -3.12 11.12
N LEU A 15 -17.76 -2.22 12.04
CA LEU A 15 -16.41 -1.64 12.11
C LEU A 15 -15.35 -2.72 12.36
N ARG A 16 -15.56 -3.62 13.32
CA ARG A 16 -14.64 -4.74 13.60
C ARG A 16 -14.42 -5.61 12.36
N THR A 17 -15.49 -6.02 11.67
CA THR A 17 -15.40 -6.79 10.42
C THR A 17 -14.72 -5.99 9.30
N GLY A 18 -15.00 -4.69 9.19
CA GLY A 18 -14.36 -3.79 8.24
C GLY A 18 -12.85 -3.66 8.46
N VAL A 19 -12.40 -3.54 9.71
CA VAL A 19 -10.96 -3.50 10.06
C VAL A 19 -10.25 -4.80 9.67
N LEU A 20 -10.86 -5.96 9.93
CA LEU A 20 -10.29 -7.26 9.51
C LEU A 20 -10.24 -7.41 7.99
N SER A 21 -11.30 -7.02 7.29
CA SER A 21 -11.33 -7.01 5.82
C SER A 21 -10.32 -6.04 5.20
N MET A 22 -10.07 -4.91 5.88
CA MET A 22 -9.07 -3.93 5.46
C MET A 22 -7.65 -4.46 5.64
N ALA A 23 -7.36 -5.14 6.76
CA ALA A 23 -6.07 -5.79 7.02
C ALA A 23 -5.74 -6.84 5.93
N ASP A 24 -6.66 -7.75 5.65
CA ASP A 24 -6.53 -8.78 4.59
C ASP A 24 -6.39 -8.16 3.18
N SER A 25 -7.04 -7.03 2.92
CA SER A 25 -6.87 -6.29 1.66
C SER A 25 -5.48 -5.63 1.56
N TRP A 26 -5.01 -5.03 2.66
CA TRP A 26 -3.70 -4.39 2.73
C TRP A 26 -2.57 -5.40 2.58
N GLU A 27 -2.62 -6.54 3.26
CA GLU A 27 -1.64 -7.63 3.14
C GLU A 27 -1.43 -8.02 1.66
N LYS A 28 -2.53 -8.25 0.93
CA LYS A 28 -2.51 -8.59 -0.51
C LYS A 28 -1.90 -7.48 -1.37
N THR A 29 -2.36 -6.24 -1.21
CA THR A 29 -1.83 -5.11 -1.98
C THR A 29 -0.35 -4.84 -1.67
N LEU A 30 0.09 -4.97 -0.41
CA LEU A 30 1.49 -4.84 -0.01
C LEU A 30 2.37 -5.94 -0.62
N GLN A 31 1.86 -7.18 -0.69
CA GLN A 31 2.52 -8.28 -1.37
C GLN A 31 2.68 -8.02 -2.88
N GLU A 32 1.63 -7.53 -3.56
CA GLU A 32 1.67 -7.15 -4.97
C GLU A 32 2.67 -6.02 -5.25
N ILE A 33 2.72 -5.01 -4.38
CA ILE A 33 3.71 -3.92 -4.47
C ILE A 33 5.13 -4.47 -4.28
N ARG A 34 5.38 -5.32 -3.28
CA ARG A 34 6.69 -5.93 -3.03
C ARG A 34 7.18 -6.77 -4.22
N ILE A 35 6.28 -7.55 -4.85
CA ILE A 35 6.58 -8.29 -6.09
C ILE A 35 6.91 -7.32 -7.24
N SER A 36 6.18 -6.22 -7.36
CA SER A 36 6.38 -5.23 -8.43
C SER A 36 7.71 -4.48 -8.28
N ILE A 37 8.09 -4.12 -7.05
CA ILE A 37 9.39 -3.52 -6.73
C ILE A 37 10.52 -4.47 -7.09
N HIS A 38 10.45 -5.74 -6.68
CA HIS A 38 11.50 -6.71 -6.99
C HIS A 38 11.66 -6.95 -8.50
N ARG A 39 10.55 -6.96 -9.26
CA ARG A 39 10.59 -7.03 -10.74
C ARG A 39 11.21 -5.78 -11.36
N ALA A 40 10.93 -4.59 -10.83
CA ALA A 40 11.52 -3.34 -11.30
C ALA A 40 13.03 -3.31 -11.05
N ASP A 41 13.48 -3.66 -9.84
CA ASP A 41 14.89 -3.78 -9.49
C ASP A 41 15.61 -4.79 -10.40
N GLN A 42 15.07 -6.00 -10.58
CA GLN A 42 15.66 -7.00 -11.48
C GLN A 42 15.77 -6.49 -12.94
N TYR A 43 14.69 -5.91 -13.47
CA TYR A 43 14.66 -5.46 -14.86
C TYR A 43 15.61 -4.29 -15.12
N PHE A 44 15.54 -3.23 -14.32
CA PHE A 44 16.35 -2.03 -14.52
C PHE A 44 17.77 -2.15 -13.96
N GLY A 45 17.95 -2.90 -12.89
CA GLY A 45 19.24 -3.18 -12.26
C GLY A 45 20.14 -4.09 -13.10
N ASP A 46 19.57 -5.17 -13.66
CA ASP A 46 20.36 -6.23 -14.29
C ASP A 46 20.06 -6.41 -15.79
N GLU A 47 18.78 -6.54 -16.16
CA GLU A 47 18.42 -6.91 -17.55
C GLU A 47 18.72 -5.79 -18.56
N VAL A 48 18.31 -4.55 -18.26
CA VAL A 48 18.50 -3.40 -19.15
C VAL A 48 20.00 -3.07 -19.35
N PRO A 49 20.85 -2.99 -18.31
CA PRO A 49 22.29 -2.82 -18.50
C PRO A 49 22.95 -3.98 -19.25
N ARG A 50 22.54 -5.24 -18.99
CA ARG A 50 23.05 -6.42 -19.70
C ARG A 50 22.69 -6.38 -21.19
N TYR A 51 21.47 -6.00 -21.53
CA TYR A 51 21.02 -5.84 -22.92
C TYR A 51 21.85 -4.79 -23.65
N TRP A 52 22.02 -3.58 -23.08
CA TRP A 52 22.77 -2.51 -23.74
C TRP A 52 24.27 -2.79 -23.84
N ARG A 53 24.84 -3.51 -22.87
CA ARG A 53 26.20 -4.05 -22.99
C ARG A 53 26.33 -4.98 -24.21
N HIS A 54 25.43 -5.95 -24.34
CA HIS A 54 25.46 -6.88 -25.47
C HIS A 54 25.22 -6.17 -26.82
N GLN A 55 24.29 -5.21 -26.90
CA GLN A 55 24.11 -4.40 -28.11
C GLN A 55 25.35 -3.56 -28.45
N THR A 56 26.10 -3.08 -27.46
CA THR A 56 27.37 -2.39 -27.68
C THR A 56 28.40 -3.34 -28.30
N GLU A 57 28.56 -4.55 -27.75
CA GLU A 57 29.47 -5.58 -28.30
C GLU A 57 29.12 -5.97 -29.75
N LEU A 58 27.82 -6.03 -30.09
CA LEU A 58 27.38 -6.27 -31.47
C LEU A 58 27.69 -5.09 -32.39
N ALA A 59 27.45 -3.85 -31.95
CA ALA A 59 27.76 -2.66 -32.74
C ALA A 59 29.28 -2.45 -32.94
N GLU A 60 30.13 -2.90 -32.01
CA GLU A 60 31.59 -2.88 -32.18
C GLU A 60 32.06 -3.87 -33.25
N ARG A 61 31.43 -5.05 -33.33
CA ARG A 61 31.68 -6.02 -34.42
C ARG A 61 31.23 -5.47 -35.76
N GLU A 62 30.00 -4.96 -35.85
CA GLU A 62 29.45 -4.34 -37.08
C GLU A 62 30.34 -3.19 -37.58
N LEU A 63 30.84 -2.33 -36.68
CA LEU A 63 31.75 -1.25 -37.05
C LEU A 63 33.11 -1.77 -37.55
N THR A 64 33.59 -2.89 -37.02
CA THR A 64 34.83 -3.52 -37.46
C THR A 64 34.65 -4.11 -38.85
N GLU A 65 33.62 -4.94 -39.04
CA GLU A 65 33.24 -5.51 -40.35
C GLU A 65 33.01 -4.41 -41.41
N ALA A 66 32.36 -3.31 -41.06
CA ALA A 66 32.13 -2.19 -41.98
C ALA A 66 33.45 -1.51 -42.41
N LYS A 67 34.43 -1.38 -41.50
CA LYS A 67 35.76 -0.84 -41.81
C LYS A 67 36.57 -1.79 -42.69
N ASP A 68 36.55 -3.08 -42.39
CA ASP A 68 37.26 -4.10 -43.18
C ASP A 68 36.72 -4.15 -44.62
N ASN A 69 35.38 -4.12 -44.78
CA ASN A 69 34.72 -4.01 -46.09
C ASN A 69 35.11 -2.71 -46.84
N LEU A 70 35.24 -1.58 -46.12
CA LEU A 70 35.69 -0.32 -46.71
C LEU A 70 37.16 -0.41 -47.18
N GLN A 71 38.04 -0.99 -46.36
CA GLN A 71 39.45 -1.16 -46.69
C GLN A 71 39.63 -2.11 -47.89
N GLN A 72 38.88 -3.21 -47.93
CA GLN A 72 38.88 -4.16 -49.06
C GLN A 72 38.37 -3.51 -50.35
N LYS A 73 37.31 -2.71 -50.29
CA LYS A 73 36.82 -1.95 -51.46
C LYS A 73 37.81 -0.88 -51.91
N GLN A 74 38.49 -0.20 -50.99
CA GLN A 74 39.51 0.78 -51.33
C GLN A 74 40.76 0.15 -51.96
N SER A 75 41.18 -1.03 -51.51
CA SER A 75 42.34 -1.74 -52.08
C SER A 75 42.07 -2.40 -53.43
N SER A 76 40.81 -2.75 -53.73
CA SER A 76 40.40 -3.37 -55.00
C SER A 76 39.89 -2.38 -56.06
N ALA A 77 39.60 -1.13 -55.71
CA ALA A 77 39.03 -0.14 -56.61
C ALA A 77 39.99 0.29 -57.73
N ARG A 78 39.54 0.16 -58.99
CA ARG A 78 40.16 0.85 -60.13
C ARG A 78 39.62 2.29 -60.22
N ALA A 79 40.23 3.12 -61.06
CA ALA A 79 39.94 4.56 -61.15
C ALA A 79 38.45 4.93 -61.43
N GLY A 80 37.62 4.00 -61.88
CA GLY A 80 36.17 4.18 -62.07
C GLY A 80 35.29 3.90 -60.84
N ASP A 81 35.75 3.14 -59.84
CA ASP A 81 34.90 2.55 -58.78
C ASP A 81 34.50 3.50 -57.62
N ARG A 82 34.58 4.83 -57.84
CA ARG A 82 34.33 5.85 -56.80
C ARG A 82 32.99 5.71 -56.07
N VAL A 83 31.94 5.20 -56.75
CA VAL A 83 30.61 5.01 -56.15
C VAL A 83 30.61 3.92 -55.08
N SER A 84 31.30 2.79 -55.33
CA SER A 84 31.36 1.65 -54.40
C SER A 84 32.03 2.01 -53.07
N ALA A 85 33.01 2.92 -53.10
CA ALA A 85 33.69 3.44 -51.92
C ALA A 85 32.81 4.39 -51.08
N LEU A 86 31.97 5.21 -51.72
CA LEU A 86 31.04 6.12 -51.01
C LEU A 86 29.97 5.35 -50.22
N GLU A 87 29.45 4.25 -50.76
CA GLU A 87 28.51 3.39 -50.04
C GLU A 87 29.14 2.74 -48.80
N ALA A 88 30.40 2.29 -48.93
CA ALA A 88 31.13 1.72 -47.81
C ALA A 88 31.39 2.76 -46.71
N GLN A 89 31.75 4.00 -47.09
CA GLN A 89 31.90 5.11 -46.13
C GLN A 89 30.58 5.42 -45.40
N LYS A 90 29.45 5.42 -46.11
CA LYS A 90 28.12 5.58 -45.49
C LYS A 90 27.80 4.47 -44.49
N ARG A 91 28.13 3.21 -44.79
CA ARG A 91 27.96 2.10 -43.82
C ARG A 91 28.83 2.26 -42.58
N VAL A 92 30.10 2.63 -42.72
CA VAL A 92 30.99 2.90 -41.57
C VAL A 92 30.45 4.04 -40.71
N ALA A 93 29.92 5.11 -41.32
CA ALA A 93 29.29 6.21 -40.60
C ALA A 93 28.03 5.77 -39.84
N ALA A 94 27.17 4.96 -40.45
CA ALA A 94 25.97 4.42 -39.81
C ALA A 94 26.31 3.46 -38.64
N ALA A 95 27.24 2.52 -38.84
CA ALA A 95 27.70 1.61 -37.80
C ALA A 95 28.34 2.36 -36.62
N LYS A 96 29.09 3.44 -36.90
CA LYS A 96 29.63 4.30 -35.85
C LYS A 96 28.53 5.01 -35.07
N ALA A 97 27.54 5.61 -35.75
CA ALA A 97 26.41 6.26 -35.09
C ALA A 97 25.59 5.29 -34.22
N ARG A 98 25.41 4.03 -34.68
CA ARG A 98 24.79 2.96 -33.88
C ARG A 98 25.62 2.67 -32.62
N LEU A 99 26.94 2.52 -32.75
CA LEU A 99 27.82 2.25 -31.62
C LEU A 99 27.80 3.37 -30.57
N ASP A 100 27.86 4.63 -31.01
CA ASP A 100 27.80 5.79 -30.12
C ASP A 100 26.45 5.82 -29.37
N LEU A 101 25.33 5.57 -30.07
CA LEU A 101 24.01 5.42 -29.44
C LEU A 101 23.95 4.26 -28.42
N CYS A 102 24.48 3.08 -28.75
CA CYS A 102 24.50 1.94 -27.82
C CYS A 102 25.31 2.25 -26.55
N ARG A 103 26.45 2.95 -26.69
CA ARG A 103 27.29 3.39 -25.56
C ARG A 103 26.58 4.42 -24.69
N ASP A 104 25.91 5.40 -25.29
CA ASP A 104 25.13 6.39 -24.54
C ASP A 104 23.98 5.72 -23.77
N ARG A 105 23.21 4.84 -24.43
CA ARG A 105 22.14 4.06 -23.78
C ARG A 105 22.66 3.16 -22.67
N TYR A 106 23.85 2.56 -22.81
CA TYR A 106 24.47 1.77 -21.75
C TYR A 106 24.89 2.61 -20.53
N ARG A 107 25.38 3.84 -20.74
CA ARG A 107 25.67 4.79 -19.65
C ARG A 107 24.39 5.18 -18.91
N THR A 108 23.33 5.55 -19.65
CA THR A 108 22.03 5.88 -19.07
C THR A 108 21.39 4.69 -18.34
N ALA A 109 21.52 3.47 -18.89
CA ALA A 109 21.05 2.26 -18.23
C ALA A 109 21.75 2.04 -16.88
N LYS A 110 23.07 2.27 -16.79
CA LYS A 110 23.81 2.19 -15.52
C LYS A 110 23.41 3.25 -14.50
N SER A 111 23.20 4.50 -14.92
CA SER A 111 22.76 5.54 -13.98
C SER A 111 21.34 5.26 -13.46
N LEU A 112 20.44 4.81 -14.35
CA LEU A 112 19.09 4.41 -13.97
C LEU A 112 19.08 3.17 -13.07
N ALA A 113 19.97 2.20 -13.29
CA ALA A 113 20.10 1.03 -12.43
C ALA A 113 20.43 1.40 -10.96
N ILE A 114 21.33 2.38 -10.76
CA ILE A 114 21.70 2.88 -9.42
C ILE A 114 20.53 3.62 -8.78
N GLU A 115 19.91 4.54 -9.53
CA GLU A 115 18.78 5.35 -9.04
C GLU A 115 17.59 4.46 -8.65
N ILE A 116 17.24 3.49 -9.51
CA ILE A 116 16.09 2.61 -9.28
C ILE A 116 16.36 1.66 -8.10
N ARG A 117 17.57 1.13 -7.96
CA ARG A 117 17.97 0.35 -6.77
C ARG A 117 17.78 1.17 -5.49
N HIS A 118 18.27 2.41 -5.47
CA HIS A 118 18.11 3.31 -4.32
C HIS A 118 16.63 3.59 -4.00
N GLN A 119 15.81 3.92 -5.01
CA GLN A 119 14.38 4.15 -4.83
C GLN A 119 13.63 2.88 -4.39
N CYS A 120 14.03 1.69 -4.87
CA CYS A 120 13.49 0.42 -4.40
C CYS A 120 13.83 0.18 -2.92
N ASP A 121 15.07 0.42 -2.50
CA ASP A 121 15.51 0.29 -1.10
C ASP A 121 14.78 1.29 -0.17
N GLU A 122 14.59 2.54 -0.59
CA GLU A 122 13.85 3.56 0.19
C GLU A 122 12.38 3.16 0.41
N LEU A 123 11.75 2.49 -0.56
CA LEU A 123 10.36 2.02 -0.45
C LEU A 123 10.19 0.80 0.48
N LEU A 124 11.25 0.01 0.73
CA LEU A 124 11.14 -1.20 1.57
C LEU A 124 10.84 -0.87 3.04
N GLY A 125 11.33 0.25 3.57
CA GLY A 125 11.07 0.69 4.94
C GLY A 125 9.59 0.96 5.21
N PRO A 126 8.97 1.94 4.52
CA PRO A 126 7.54 2.24 4.66
C PRO A 126 6.63 1.04 4.38
N LEU A 127 7.03 0.14 3.46
CA LEU A 127 6.28 -1.10 3.21
C LEU A 127 6.38 -2.09 4.36
N ALA A 128 7.52 -2.17 5.07
CA ALA A 128 7.64 -2.98 6.27
C ALA A 128 6.74 -2.43 7.39
N ASP A 129 6.74 -1.12 7.61
CA ASP A 129 5.85 -0.45 8.58
C ASP A 129 4.37 -0.73 8.27
N MET A 130 3.97 -0.62 6.99
CA MET A 130 2.61 -0.95 6.57
C MET A 130 2.26 -2.44 6.72
N THR A 131 3.24 -3.34 6.54
CA THR A 131 3.08 -4.79 6.79
C THR A 131 2.85 -5.04 8.29
N GLU A 132 3.59 -4.37 9.18
CA GLU A 132 3.33 -4.48 10.62
C GLU A 132 1.92 -4.00 11.00
N HIS A 133 1.42 -2.97 10.31
CA HIS A 133 0.05 -2.49 10.51
C HIS A 133 -1.02 -3.50 10.05
N SER A 134 -0.88 -4.13 8.89
CA SER A 134 -1.80 -5.17 8.41
C SER A 134 -1.78 -6.41 9.30
N ASP A 135 -0.60 -6.87 9.68
CA ASP A 135 -0.42 -8.20 10.26
C ASP A 135 -0.66 -8.20 11.78
N ASN A 136 -0.30 -7.11 12.47
CA ASN A 136 -0.34 -7.03 13.94
C ASN A 136 -1.32 -5.98 14.45
N LEU A 137 -1.18 -4.72 14.03
CA LEU A 137 -1.86 -3.60 14.70
C LEU A 137 -3.37 -3.55 14.40
N LEU A 138 -3.78 -3.75 13.15
CA LEU A 138 -5.20 -3.79 12.77
C LEU A 138 -5.93 -5.01 13.37
N PRO A 139 -5.40 -6.25 13.31
CA PRO A 139 -6.00 -7.39 14.01
C PRO A 139 -6.08 -7.20 15.53
N ALA A 140 -5.03 -6.66 16.17
CA ALA A 140 -5.04 -6.38 17.61
C ALA A 140 -6.09 -5.31 17.98
N ALA A 141 -6.30 -4.29 17.14
CA ALA A 141 -7.39 -3.33 17.31
C ALA A 141 -8.78 -3.98 17.16
N ALA A 142 -8.96 -4.85 16.16
CA ALA A 142 -10.21 -5.60 15.97
C ALA A 142 -10.51 -6.59 17.10
N LEU A 143 -9.48 -7.15 17.76
CA LEU A 143 -9.63 -7.95 18.98
C LEU A 143 -10.06 -7.10 20.18
N LYS A 144 -9.44 -5.93 20.39
CA LYS A 144 -9.85 -4.97 21.44
C LYS A 144 -11.28 -4.47 21.24
N LEU A 145 -11.71 -4.23 20.00
CA LEU A 145 -13.11 -3.93 19.69
C LEU A 145 -14.03 -5.11 19.98
N GLY A 146 -13.57 -6.35 19.74
CA GLY A 146 -14.30 -7.58 20.09
C GLY A 146 -14.56 -7.70 21.59
N THR A 147 -13.55 -7.50 22.44
CA THR A 147 -13.74 -7.58 23.90
C THR A 147 -14.62 -6.45 24.43
N LEU A 148 -14.49 -5.23 23.92
CA LEU A 148 -15.40 -4.12 24.27
C LEU A 148 -16.85 -4.40 23.84
N LEU A 149 -17.06 -5.02 22.67
CA LEU A 149 -18.37 -5.49 22.24
C LEU A 149 -18.95 -6.53 23.20
N GLU A 150 -18.18 -7.52 23.64
CA GLU A 150 -18.65 -8.52 24.62
C GLU A 150 -19.12 -7.89 25.94
N TRP A 151 -18.40 -6.88 26.44
CA TRP A 151 -18.83 -6.14 27.63
C TRP A 151 -20.13 -5.36 27.41
N LEU A 152 -20.30 -4.74 26.24
CA LEU A 152 -21.53 -4.02 25.88
C LEU A 152 -22.73 -4.95 25.75
N HIS A 153 -22.57 -6.14 25.15
CA HIS A 153 -23.64 -7.15 25.08
C HIS A 153 -24.05 -7.59 26.49
N ARG A 154 -23.10 -7.99 27.36
CA ARG A 154 -23.40 -8.38 28.74
C ARG A 154 -24.13 -7.29 29.53
N TYR A 155 -23.78 -6.01 29.31
CA TYR A 155 -24.47 -4.90 29.96
C TYR A 155 -25.89 -4.69 29.42
N ALA A 156 -26.10 -4.83 28.11
CA ALA A 156 -27.42 -4.78 27.50
C ALA A 156 -28.32 -5.94 27.98
N ASP A 157 -27.80 -7.17 28.02
CA ASP A 157 -28.49 -8.36 28.52
C ASP A 157 -28.89 -8.18 30.00
N ALA A 158 -27.97 -7.71 30.84
CA ALA A 158 -28.22 -7.46 32.26
C ALA A 158 -29.25 -6.34 32.50
N ALA A 159 -29.28 -5.31 31.65
CA ALA A 159 -30.27 -4.23 31.72
C ALA A 159 -31.66 -4.65 31.19
N GLN A 160 -31.75 -5.77 30.47
CA GLN A 160 -32.99 -6.34 29.93
C GLN A 160 -33.63 -7.40 30.85
N LEU A 161 -32.95 -7.83 31.92
CA LEU A 161 -33.60 -8.68 32.93
C LEU A 161 -34.74 -7.89 33.61
N PRO A 162 -35.98 -8.41 33.61
CA PRO A 162 -37.05 -7.78 34.37
C PRO A 162 -36.75 -7.90 35.86
N VAL A 163 -36.88 -6.78 36.58
CA VAL A 163 -36.91 -6.79 38.05
C VAL A 163 -38.09 -7.66 38.48
N SER A 164 -37.83 -8.74 39.22
CA SER A 164 -38.87 -9.64 39.72
C SER A 164 -39.91 -8.86 40.52
N PRO A 165 -41.22 -8.98 40.20
CA PRO A 165 -42.28 -8.27 40.92
C PRO A 165 -42.63 -8.98 42.24
N ASP A 166 -41.69 -9.01 43.19
CA ASP A 166 -41.84 -9.72 44.48
C ASP A 166 -41.68 -8.80 45.71
N GLU A 167 -41.67 -7.47 45.51
CA GLU A 167 -41.74 -6.45 46.58
C GLU A 167 -43.05 -5.62 46.53
N ALA A 168 -44.08 -6.11 45.84
CA ALA A 168 -45.37 -5.41 45.67
C ALA A 168 -46.48 -5.80 46.69
N PHE A 169 -46.24 -6.79 47.56
CA PHE A 169 -47.21 -7.27 48.56
C PHE A 169 -46.72 -7.13 50.01
N ALA A 170 -46.29 -5.92 50.38
CA ALA A 170 -46.01 -5.55 51.77
C ALA A 170 -46.61 -4.17 52.15
N SER A 171 -47.92 -4.00 51.94
CA SER A 171 -48.67 -2.89 52.53
C SER A 171 -49.20 -3.27 53.92
N PRO A 172 -48.76 -2.61 55.01
CA PRO A 172 -49.28 -2.89 56.34
C PRO A 172 -50.67 -2.28 56.55
N THR A 173 -51.61 -3.09 57.05
CA THR A 173 -52.95 -2.63 57.44
C THR A 173 -52.85 -1.68 58.64
N GLY A 174 -53.18 -0.40 58.45
CA GLY A 174 -53.19 0.59 59.52
C GLY A 174 -54.42 0.49 60.45
N PRO A 175 -54.33 0.98 61.70
CA PRO A 175 -55.49 1.17 62.58
C PRO A 175 -56.25 2.47 62.25
N PRO A 176 -57.56 2.58 62.58
CA PRO A 176 -58.40 3.68 62.13
C PRO A 176 -58.47 4.89 63.08
N SER A 177 -58.49 6.08 62.46
CA SER A 177 -59.37 7.24 62.68
C SER A 177 -59.69 7.77 64.09
N ASP A 178 -59.43 9.07 64.27
CA ASP A 178 -60.24 9.98 65.09
C ASP A 178 -60.45 11.33 64.32
N PRO A 179 -61.64 11.97 64.34
CA PRO A 179 -61.95 13.17 63.53
C PRO A 179 -61.82 14.54 64.27
N PRO A 180 -61.71 15.66 63.53
CA PRO A 180 -61.57 17.05 64.05
C PRO A 180 -62.95 17.75 64.26
N PRO A 181 -63.09 18.92 64.95
CA PRO A 181 -62.60 20.27 64.51
C PRO A 181 -62.12 21.17 65.72
N ASP A 182 -61.83 22.50 65.68
CA ASP A 182 -61.77 23.59 64.66
C ASP A 182 -60.81 24.74 65.16
N PRO A 183 -60.50 25.81 64.36
CA PRO A 183 -59.69 27.00 64.75
C PRO A 183 -60.59 28.16 65.32
N PRO A 184 -60.21 29.48 65.44
CA PRO A 184 -58.98 30.23 65.05
C PRO A 184 -58.47 31.36 65.99
N ALA A 185 -57.31 31.96 65.66
CA ALA A 185 -56.89 33.38 65.84
C ALA A 185 -55.45 33.50 65.26
N SER A 186 -55.00 34.46 64.44
CA SER A 186 -55.40 35.84 64.08
C SER A 186 -55.31 36.90 65.18
N ASP A 187 -54.07 37.31 65.46
CA ASP A 187 -53.59 38.70 65.58
C ASP A 187 -52.02 38.62 65.49
N ALA A 188 -51.31 39.29 64.58
CA ALA A 188 -51.03 40.74 64.45
C ALA A 188 -49.99 41.26 65.47
N PRO A 189 -49.28 42.38 65.21
CA PRO A 189 -48.87 42.98 63.92
C PRO A 189 -47.35 42.91 63.65
#